data_AF-A0A125PHX0-F1
#
_entry.id   AF-A0A125PHX0-F1
#
_cell.length_a   1.000
_cell.length_b   1.000
_cell.length_c   1.000
_cell.angle_alpha   90.00
_cell.angle_beta   90.00
_cell.angle_gamma   90.00
#
_symmetry.space_group_name_H-M   'P 1'
#
loop_
_entity.id
_entity.type
_entity.pdbx_description
1 polymer ?
#
loop_
_entity_poly.entity_id
_entity_poly.type
_entity_poly.pdbx_seq_one_letter_code
_entity_poly.pdbx_strand_id
1 'polypeptide(L)'
;VNLQHVQWRAPEFLLALPQGQLSSRQLALDYFALSPFFDKQSSNAQLRMQMLFSRAPADSWDEEGQLARFTGIEYAVARLESDPPDLWIVHKRRRSSPSETRVLAAYHILNGNVYLAPTVYHILSERLLTATHALATAFTALTDLKPRWTPQRQYAWDIKPPPAGVGPQPDAQDPPGPEEEQERPGETFNPLLFRALQTIATKTE
;
A
#
# COMPACT_ATOMS: atom_id res chain seq x y z
N VAL A 1 -16.84 5.59 10.52
CA VAL A 1 -15.43 5.88 10.20
C VAL A 1 -14.95 4.83 9.22
N ASN A 2 -14.39 5.21 8.07
CA ASN A 2 -13.88 4.24 7.09
C ASN A 2 -12.59 3.62 7.64
N LEU A 3 -12.61 2.32 7.90
CA LEU A 3 -11.50 1.57 8.50
C LEU A 3 -10.38 1.22 7.50
N GLN A 4 -10.55 1.51 6.21
CA GLN A 4 -9.59 1.14 5.17
C GLN A 4 -8.31 1.99 5.20
N HIS A 5 -8.38 3.22 5.72
CA HIS A 5 -7.24 4.14 5.80
C HIS A 5 -6.61 4.20 7.19
N VAL A 6 -7.09 3.38 8.12
CA VAL A 6 -6.58 3.36 9.50
C VAL A 6 -5.46 2.34 9.60
N GLN A 7 -4.34 2.76 10.20
CA GLN A 7 -3.31 1.85 10.67
C GLN A 7 -3.42 1.72 12.19
N TRP A 8 -3.16 0.52 12.71
CA TRP A 8 -3.17 0.27 14.15
C TRP A 8 -1.89 -0.44 14.59
N ARG A 9 -1.38 -0.08 15.77
CA ARG A 9 -0.19 -0.66 16.40
C ARG A 9 -0.32 -0.61 17.91
N ALA A 10 0.11 -1.66 18.60
CA ALA A 10 0.26 -1.73 20.06
C ALA A 10 1.73 -2.06 20.42
N PRO A 11 2.61 -1.05 20.52
CA PRO A 11 4.03 -1.27 20.83
C PRO A 11 4.24 -1.93 22.21
N GLU A 12 3.37 -1.69 23.19
CA GLU A 12 3.42 -2.28 24.52
C GLU A 12 3.34 -3.80 24.50
N PHE A 13 2.53 -4.35 23.59
CA PHE A 13 2.42 -5.80 23.42
C PHE A 13 3.71 -6.37 22.83
N LEU A 14 4.27 -5.71 21.82
CA LEU A 14 5.50 -6.16 21.17
C LEU A 14 6.69 -6.11 22.13
N LEU A 15 6.78 -5.09 22.99
CA LEU A 15 7.84 -4.96 23.99
C LEU A 15 7.76 -6.02 25.11
N ALA A 16 6.57 -6.56 25.38
CA ALA A 16 6.41 -7.64 26.33
C ALA A 16 6.93 -9.00 25.80
N LEU A 17 7.19 -9.11 24.50
CA LEU A 17 7.67 -10.33 23.87
C LEU A 17 9.20 -10.46 24.01
N PRO A 18 9.74 -11.67 24.24
CA PRO A 18 11.17 -11.89 24.39
C PRO A 18 12.02 -11.42 23.20
N GLN A 19 11.53 -11.59 21.97
CA GLN A 19 12.23 -11.17 20.74
C GLN A 19 11.72 -9.86 20.14
N GLY A 20 10.70 -9.21 20.72
CA GLY A 20 10.10 -8.01 20.13
C GLY A 20 9.37 -8.22 18.79
N GLN A 21 9.17 -9.47 18.38
CA GLN A 21 8.63 -9.87 17.08
C GLN A 21 7.54 -10.93 17.25
N LEU A 22 6.63 -11.00 16.27
CA LEU A 22 5.59 -12.02 16.21
C LEU A 22 6.18 -13.29 15.59
N SER A 23 6.51 -14.30 16.40
CA SER A 23 7.15 -15.54 15.93
C SER A 23 6.17 -16.69 15.66
N SER A 24 4.95 -16.63 16.20
CA SER A 24 3.96 -17.71 16.09
C SER A 24 2.64 -17.18 15.56
N ARG A 25 1.91 -18.04 14.85
CA ARG A 25 0.56 -17.76 14.35
C ARG A 25 -0.39 -17.36 15.47
N GLN A 26 -0.37 -18.09 16.58
CA GLN A 26 -1.26 -17.85 17.72
C GLN A 26 -1.00 -16.45 18.27
N LEU A 27 0.28 -16.10 18.39
CA LEU A 27 0.73 -14.80 18.89
C LEU A 27 0.38 -13.64 17.93
N ALA A 28 0.45 -13.87 16.62
CA ALA A 28 -0.02 -12.91 15.62
C ALA A 28 -1.54 -12.70 15.72
N LEU A 29 -2.32 -13.75 15.98
CA LEU A 29 -3.76 -13.65 16.19
C LEU A 29 -4.11 -12.96 17.51
N ASP A 30 -3.34 -13.19 18.58
CA ASP A 30 -3.47 -12.50 19.86
C ASP A 30 -3.20 -11.00 19.72
N TYR A 31 -2.13 -10.65 19.00
CA TYR A 31 -1.84 -9.27 18.66
C TYR A 31 -2.97 -8.63 17.84
N PHE A 32 -3.49 -9.35 16.85
CA PHE A 32 -4.62 -8.89 16.04
C PHE A 32 -5.89 -8.70 16.87
N ALA A 33 -6.13 -9.50 17.90
CA ALA A 33 -7.32 -9.41 18.76
C ALA A 33 -7.41 -8.11 19.56
N LEU A 34 -6.27 -7.45 19.81
CA LEU A 34 -6.22 -6.13 20.45
C LEU A 34 -6.61 -5.00 19.49
N SER A 35 -6.57 -5.26 18.18
CA SER A 35 -6.87 -4.26 17.15
C SER A 35 -8.36 -3.93 17.05
N PRO A 36 -8.74 -2.72 16.62
CA PRO A 36 -10.14 -2.35 16.37
C PRO A 36 -10.75 -3.12 15.18
N PHE A 37 -9.95 -3.85 14.42
CA PHE A 37 -10.40 -4.70 13.31
C PHE A 37 -10.97 -6.04 13.77
N PHE A 38 -10.66 -6.44 15.00
CA PHE A 38 -11.15 -7.67 15.59
C PHE A 38 -12.56 -7.49 16.14
N ASP A 39 -13.46 -8.37 15.69
CA ASP A 39 -14.84 -8.40 16.16
C ASP A 39 -14.93 -9.24 17.45
N LYS A 40 -15.35 -8.61 18.54
CA LYS A 40 -15.53 -9.26 19.84
C LYS A 40 -16.70 -10.26 19.86
N GLN A 41 -17.59 -10.22 18.85
CA GLN A 41 -18.67 -11.18 18.67
C GLN A 41 -18.27 -12.39 17.81
N SER A 42 -17.03 -12.43 17.31
CA SER A 42 -16.52 -13.52 16.47
C SER A 42 -16.46 -14.87 17.19
N SER A 43 -16.46 -15.95 16.41
CA SER A 43 -16.29 -17.32 16.91
C SER A 43 -14.99 -17.48 17.70
N ASN A 44 -13.92 -16.78 17.30
CA ASN A 44 -12.65 -16.77 18.02
C ASN A 44 -12.79 -16.21 19.44
N ALA A 45 -13.52 -15.11 19.61
CA ALA A 45 -13.72 -14.52 20.93
C ALA A 45 -14.54 -15.45 21.84
N GLN A 46 -15.57 -16.10 21.28
CA GLN A 46 -16.36 -17.11 21.99
C GLN A 46 -15.51 -18.31 22.39
N LEU A 47 -14.69 -18.82 21.48
CA LEU A 47 -13.78 -19.94 21.74
C LEU A 47 -12.77 -19.58 22.83
N ARG A 48 -12.16 -18.39 22.77
CA ARG A 48 -11.24 -17.89 23.81
C ARG A 48 -11.93 -17.79 25.16
N MET A 49 -13.15 -17.25 25.21
CA MET A 49 -13.92 -17.20 26.46
C MET A 49 -14.20 -18.60 27.03
N GLN A 50 -14.55 -19.57 26.19
CA GLN A 50 -14.73 -20.96 26.63
C GLN A 50 -13.43 -21.56 27.15
N MET A 51 -12.30 -21.27 26.50
CA MET A 51 -10.98 -21.74 26.93
C MET A 51 -10.59 -21.21 28.30
N LEU A 52 -10.90 -19.94 28.64
CA LEU A 52 -10.64 -19.38 29.96
C LEU A 52 -11.29 -20.17 31.11
N PHE A 53 -12.47 -20.77 30.86
CA PHE A 53 -13.16 -21.60 31.85
C PHE A 53 -12.78 -23.08 31.75
N SER A 54 -12.16 -23.49 30.64
CA SER A 54 -11.65 -24.85 30.46
C SER A 54 -10.31 -25.00 31.19
N ARG A 55 -10.11 -26.10 31.91
CA ARG A 55 -8.83 -26.41 32.60
C ARG A 55 -7.72 -26.90 31.65
N ALA A 56 -7.88 -26.74 30.33
CA ALA A 56 -6.93 -27.24 29.36
C ALA A 56 -5.70 -26.31 29.24
N PRO A 57 -4.48 -26.84 29.03
CA PRO A 57 -3.30 -26.02 28.80
C PRO A 57 -3.44 -25.20 27.51
N ALA A 58 -3.11 -23.90 27.56
CA ALA A 58 -3.20 -22.99 26.42
C ALA A 58 -2.22 -23.36 25.28
N ASP A 59 -1.05 -23.91 25.61
CA ASP A 59 0.06 -24.11 24.67
C ASP A 59 -0.14 -25.26 23.67
N SER A 60 -1.10 -26.16 23.90
CA SER A 60 -1.34 -27.35 23.06
C SER A 60 -2.61 -27.25 22.21
N TRP A 61 -3.23 -26.08 22.12
CA TRP A 61 -4.56 -25.96 21.53
C TRP A 61 -4.50 -25.52 20.06
N ASP A 62 -5.08 -26.34 19.18
CA ASP A 62 -5.30 -25.98 17.77
C ASP A 62 -6.57 -25.13 17.63
N GLU A 63 -6.42 -23.81 17.70
CA GLU A 63 -7.54 -22.86 17.57
C GLU A 63 -8.27 -23.05 16.24
N GLU A 64 -7.56 -23.27 15.13
CA GLU A 64 -8.15 -23.38 13.79
C GLU A 64 -8.96 -24.68 13.62
N GLY A 65 -8.50 -25.79 14.20
CA GLY A 65 -9.24 -27.05 14.23
C GLY A 65 -10.57 -26.95 14.99
N GLN A 66 -10.64 -26.12 16.03
CA GLN A 66 -11.87 -25.94 16.82
C GLN A 66 -12.85 -24.96 16.18
N LEU A 67 -12.37 -24.00 15.39
CA LEU A 67 -13.23 -23.06 14.65
C LEU A 67 -14.19 -23.78 13.69
N ALA A 68 -13.81 -24.96 13.17
CA ALA A 68 -14.67 -25.78 12.32
C ALA A 68 -15.98 -26.24 12.99
N ARG A 69 -16.05 -26.21 14.32
CA ARG A 69 -17.26 -26.57 15.11
C ARG A 69 -18.26 -25.42 15.20
N PHE A 70 -17.81 -24.19 14.94
CA PHE A 70 -18.63 -22.99 15.02
C PHE A 70 -19.05 -22.53 13.62
N THR A 71 -20.14 -21.78 13.55
CA THR A 71 -20.58 -21.10 12.31
C THR A 71 -20.66 -19.61 12.61
N GLY A 72 -20.27 -18.78 11.63
CA GLY A 72 -20.21 -17.33 11.83
C GLY A 72 -18.92 -16.69 11.33
N ILE A 73 -18.56 -15.56 11.91
CA ILE A 73 -17.37 -14.80 11.56
C ILE A 73 -16.19 -15.38 12.34
N GLU A 74 -15.15 -15.76 11.63
CA GLU A 74 -13.90 -16.26 12.20
C GLU A 74 -12.70 -15.51 11.63
N TYR A 75 -11.62 -15.51 12.40
CA TYR A 75 -10.34 -14.95 11.99
C TYR A 75 -9.32 -16.07 11.94
N ALA A 76 -8.66 -16.23 10.81
CA ALA A 76 -7.67 -17.27 10.61
C ALA A 76 -6.45 -16.70 9.89
N VAL A 77 -5.28 -17.08 10.36
CA VAL A 77 -4.02 -16.61 9.81
C VAL A 77 -3.59 -17.55 8.68
N ALA A 78 -3.32 -17.00 7.49
CA ALA A 78 -2.83 -17.80 6.38
C ALA A 78 -1.43 -18.37 6.68
N ARG A 79 -1.17 -19.57 6.16
CA ARG A 79 0.19 -20.15 6.18
C ARG A 79 0.99 -19.50 5.04
N LEU A 80 2.06 -18.80 5.39
CA LEU A 80 3.07 -18.36 4.45
C LEU A 80 4.23 -19.36 4.43
N GLU A 81 5.00 -19.38 3.34
CA GLU A 81 6.09 -20.33 3.12
C GLU A 81 7.38 -19.95 3.87
N SER A 82 7.55 -18.68 4.27
CA SER A 82 8.67 -18.24 5.12
C SER A 82 8.31 -18.34 6.61
N ASP A 83 9.19 -18.96 7.40
CA ASP A 83 9.06 -19.05 8.86
C ASP A 83 10.41 -18.71 9.53
N PRO A 84 10.52 -17.64 10.35
CA PRO A 84 9.48 -16.68 10.71
C PRO A 84 9.20 -15.65 9.60
N PRO A 85 7.93 -15.31 9.32
CA PRO A 85 7.60 -14.32 8.30
C PRO A 85 7.59 -12.87 8.84
N ASP A 86 8.13 -11.93 8.06
CA ASP A 86 7.99 -10.49 8.30
C ASP A 86 6.55 -9.97 8.08
N LEU A 87 5.73 -10.77 7.38
CA LEU A 87 4.36 -10.46 7.01
C LEU A 87 3.41 -11.56 7.50
N TRP A 88 2.43 -11.16 8.30
CA TRP A 88 1.31 -12.03 8.68
C TRP A 88 0.03 -11.61 7.96
N ILE A 89 -0.67 -12.56 7.36
CA ILE A 89 -1.95 -12.30 6.68
C ILE A 89 -3.07 -12.95 7.51
N VAL A 90 -4.00 -12.13 8.00
CA VAL A 90 -5.20 -12.58 8.72
C VAL A 90 -6.40 -12.46 7.81
N HIS A 91 -7.10 -13.57 7.58
CA HIS A 91 -8.34 -13.58 6.84
C HIS A 91 -9.53 -13.47 7.80
N LYS A 92 -10.40 -12.50 7.55
CA LYS A 92 -11.75 -12.52 8.07
C LYS A 92 -12.59 -13.40 7.17
N ARG A 93 -13.04 -14.52 7.72
CA ARG A 93 -13.81 -15.52 7.01
C ARG A 93 -15.21 -15.58 7.61
N ARG A 94 -16.20 -15.97 6.81
CA ARG A 94 -17.53 -16.34 7.26
C ARG A 94 -17.75 -17.80 6.92
N ARG A 95 -17.94 -18.61 7.94
CA ARG A 95 -18.21 -20.05 7.83
C ARG A 95 -19.72 -20.27 7.81
N SER A 96 -20.23 -20.86 6.74
CA SER A 96 -21.64 -21.29 6.60
C SER A 96 -21.83 -22.72 7.09
N SER A 97 -20.87 -23.59 6.81
CA SER A 97 -20.84 -25.00 7.22
C SER A 97 -19.42 -25.42 7.60
N PRO A 98 -19.19 -26.57 8.25
CA PRO A 98 -17.86 -27.01 8.66
C PRO A 98 -16.84 -27.11 7.50
N SER A 99 -17.31 -27.39 6.28
CA SER A 99 -16.47 -27.48 5.08
C SER A 99 -16.43 -26.19 4.25
N GLU A 100 -17.49 -25.38 4.28
CA GLU A 100 -17.62 -24.20 3.44
C GLU A 100 -17.29 -22.92 4.20
N THR A 101 -16.29 -22.19 3.70
CA THR A 101 -15.82 -20.94 4.29
C THR A 101 -15.59 -19.88 3.21
N ARG A 102 -16.14 -18.68 3.40
CA ARG A 102 -16.00 -17.56 2.47
C ARG A 102 -15.12 -16.47 3.07
N VAL A 103 -14.07 -16.06 2.35
CA VAL A 103 -13.22 -14.92 2.76
C VAL A 103 -13.97 -13.61 2.49
N LEU A 104 -14.07 -12.76 3.51
CA LEU A 104 -14.71 -11.44 3.42
C LEU A 104 -13.68 -10.32 3.27
N ALA A 105 -12.59 -10.40 4.02
CA ALA A 105 -11.52 -9.42 4.00
C ALA A 105 -10.19 -10.06 4.41
N ALA A 106 -9.08 -9.40 4.06
CA ALA A 106 -7.75 -9.75 4.53
C ALA A 106 -7.13 -8.56 5.25
N TYR A 107 -6.34 -8.86 6.27
CA TYR A 107 -5.55 -7.89 7.03
C TYR A 107 -4.10 -8.32 6.93
N HIS A 108 -3.20 -7.34 6.87
CA HIS A 108 -1.77 -7.59 6.88
C HIS A 108 -1.15 -6.97 8.13
N ILE A 109 -0.27 -7.73 8.76
CA ILE A 109 0.55 -7.28 9.87
C ILE A 109 1.98 -7.20 9.35
N LEU A 110 2.47 -5.97 9.15
CA LEU A 110 3.82 -5.68 8.65
C LEU A 110 4.58 -4.94 9.74
N ASN A 111 5.71 -5.50 10.19
CA ASN A 111 6.57 -4.88 11.22
C ASN A 111 5.81 -4.47 12.49
N GLY A 112 4.73 -5.18 12.84
CA GLY A 112 3.84 -4.85 13.96
C GLY A 112 2.74 -3.83 13.65
N ASN A 113 2.66 -3.27 12.44
CA ASN A 113 1.52 -2.44 12.04
C ASN A 113 0.45 -3.30 11.39
N VAL A 114 -0.80 -3.16 11.84
CA VAL A 114 -1.96 -3.84 11.27
C VAL A 114 -2.67 -2.90 10.30
N TYR A 115 -2.92 -3.42 9.11
CA TYR A 115 -3.56 -2.72 8.03
C TYR A 115 -4.66 -3.60 7.41
N LEU A 116 -5.72 -2.98 6.91
CA LEU A 116 -6.69 -3.67 6.07
C LEU A 116 -6.13 -3.77 4.64
N ALA A 117 -6.22 -4.95 4.03
CA ALA A 117 -5.90 -5.11 2.61
C ALA A 117 -7.03 -4.51 1.75
N PRO A 118 -6.75 -3.49 0.90
CA PRO A 118 -7.75 -2.93 0.01
C PRO A 118 -8.12 -3.91 -1.10
N THR A 119 -9.35 -3.83 -1.61
CA THR A 119 -9.73 -4.56 -2.81
C THR A 119 -9.13 -3.89 -4.05
N VAL A 120 -8.84 -4.67 -5.09
CA VAL A 120 -8.35 -4.13 -6.37
C VAL A 120 -9.33 -3.11 -6.95
N TYR A 121 -10.63 -3.35 -6.80
CA TYR A 121 -11.67 -2.42 -7.22
C TYR A 121 -11.51 -1.05 -6.55
N HIS A 122 -11.31 -1.02 -5.23
CA HIS A 122 -11.11 0.24 -4.51
C HIS A 122 -9.86 0.98 -5.01
N ILE A 123 -8.73 0.27 -5.14
CA ILE A 123 -7.49 0.88 -5.64
C ILE A 123 -7.72 1.50 -7.02
N LEU A 124 -8.33 0.77 -7.95
CA LEU A 124 -8.58 1.27 -9.30
C LEU A 124 -9.54 2.48 -9.30
N SER A 125 -10.60 2.43 -8.50
CA SER A 125 -11.56 3.52 -8.40
C SER A 125 -10.93 4.82 -7.87
N GLU A 126 -10.09 4.73 -6.84
CA GLU A 126 -9.39 5.88 -6.26
C GLU A 126 -8.34 6.45 -7.22
N ARG A 127 -7.60 5.58 -7.93
CA ARG A 127 -6.61 6.00 -8.94
C ARG A 127 -7.28 6.70 -10.12
N LEU A 128 -8.39 6.15 -10.62
CA LEU A 128 -9.16 6.76 -11.69
C LEU A 128 -9.75 8.11 -11.25
N LEU A 129 -10.33 8.18 -10.06
CA LEU A 129 -10.86 9.42 -9.50
C LEU A 129 -9.78 10.50 -9.36
N THR A 130 -8.60 10.12 -8.85
CA THR A 130 -7.48 11.06 -8.73
C THR A 130 -7.01 11.57 -10.09
N ALA A 131 -6.94 10.69 -11.10
CA ALA A 131 -6.53 11.06 -12.45
C ALA A 131 -7.56 11.98 -13.13
N THR A 132 -8.86 11.67 -13.03
CA THR A 132 -9.91 12.52 -13.61
C THR A 132 -10.02 13.85 -12.89
N HIS A 133 -9.82 13.88 -11.56
CA HIS A 133 -9.76 15.11 -10.80
C HIS A 133 -8.56 15.98 -11.20
N ALA A 134 -7.38 15.39 -11.40
CA ALA A 134 -6.20 16.11 -11.91
C ALA A 134 -6.43 16.68 -13.32
N LEU A 135 -7.10 15.94 -14.21
CA LEU A 135 -7.45 16.45 -15.53
C LEU A 135 -8.49 17.57 -15.46
N ALA A 136 -9.54 17.41 -14.65
CA ALA A 136 -10.57 18.42 -14.48
C ALA A 136 -9.98 19.72 -13.96
N THR A 137 -9.15 19.65 -12.91
CA THR A 137 -8.48 20.82 -12.33
C THR A 137 -7.53 21.48 -13.33
N ALA A 138 -6.76 20.70 -14.10
CA ALA A 138 -5.91 21.22 -15.16
C ALA A 138 -6.73 21.93 -16.27
N PHE A 139 -7.84 21.35 -16.72
CA PHE A 139 -8.70 21.99 -17.71
C PHE A 139 -9.40 23.24 -17.19
N THR A 140 -9.83 23.26 -15.93
CA THR A 140 -10.36 24.47 -15.31
C THR A 140 -9.30 25.58 -15.29
N ALA A 141 -8.09 25.27 -14.83
CA ALA A 141 -6.99 26.24 -14.84
C ALA A 141 -6.64 26.75 -16.25
N LEU A 142 -6.62 25.86 -17.25
CA LEU A 142 -6.41 26.25 -18.65
C LEU A 142 -7.57 27.09 -19.19
N THR A 143 -8.81 26.80 -18.80
CA THR A 143 -9.98 27.57 -19.22
C THR A 143 -9.94 28.98 -18.63
N ASP A 144 -9.50 29.13 -17.39
CA ASP A 144 -9.33 30.42 -16.74
C ASP A 144 -8.21 31.26 -17.39
N LEU A 145 -7.15 30.60 -17.86
CA LEU A 145 -6.03 31.23 -18.58
C LEU A 145 -6.28 31.38 -20.09
N LYS A 146 -7.41 30.88 -20.61
CA LYS A 146 -7.69 30.84 -22.04
C LYS A 146 -7.76 32.26 -22.62
N PRO A 147 -6.93 32.59 -23.64
CA PRO A 147 -6.98 33.88 -24.28
C PRO A 147 -8.29 34.05 -25.07
N ARG A 148 -8.81 35.28 -25.14
CA ARG A 148 -10.01 35.59 -25.94
C ARG A 148 -9.71 35.36 -27.42
N TRP A 149 -10.52 34.52 -28.06
CA TRP A 149 -10.39 34.26 -29.49
C TRP A 149 -10.61 35.56 -30.29
N THR A 150 -9.70 35.85 -31.22
CA THR A 150 -9.83 36.94 -32.19
C THR A 150 -9.41 36.43 -33.57
N PRO A 151 -10.09 36.80 -34.67
CA PRO A 151 -9.76 36.31 -36.01
C PRO A 151 -8.30 36.56 -36.45
N GLN A 152 -7.68 37.63 -35.94
CA GLN A 152 -6.31 38.03 -36.25
C GLN A 152 -5.24 37.26 -35.46
N ARG A 153 -5.53 36.89 -34.19
CA ARG A 153 -4.58 36.19 -33.29
C ARG A 153 -4.89 34.70 -33.12
N GLN A 154 -6.05 34.24 -33.60
CA GLN A 154 -6.54 32.87 -33.42
C GLN A 154 -6.47 32.42 -31.94
N TYR A 155 -6.11 31.16 -31.67
CA TYR A 155 -5.89 30.62 -30.32
C TYR A 155 -4.40 30.68 -29.92
N ALA A 156 -3.76 31.84 -30.08
CA ALA A 156 -2.37 32.02 -29.64
C ALA A 156 -2.29 32.10 -28.11
N TRP A 157 -1.57 31.17 -27.48
CA TRP A 157 -1.27 31.18 -26.05
C TRP A 157 0.00 32.00 -25.80
N ASP A 158 -0.05 32.96 -24.87
CA ASP A 158 1.11 33.76 -24.47
C ASP A 158 2.00 32.95 -23.51
N ILE A 159 2.83 32.05 -24.07
CA ILE A 159 3.80 31.26 -23.30
C ILE A 159 4.97 32.19 -22.93
N LYS A 160 5.08 32.54 -21.65
CA LYS A 160 6.26 33.27 -21.16
C LYS A 160 7.49 32.37 -21.31
N PRO A 161 8.60 32.84 -21.92
CA PRO A 161 9.82 32.05 -21.96
C PRO A 161 10.29 31.79 -20.53
N PRO A 162 10.95 30.63 -20.28
CA PRO A 162 11.52 30.34 -18.98
C PRO A 162 12.47 31.47 -18.56
N PRO A 163 12.54 31.82 -17.26
CA PRO A 163 13.42 32.88 -16.81
C PRO A 163 14.87 32.58 -17.23
N ALA A 164 15.49 33.52 -17.94
CA ALA A 164 16.87 33.43 -18.39
C ALA A 164 17.79 33.26 -17.18
N GLY A 165 18.28 32.04 -16.96
CA GLY A 165 19.07 31.67 -15.78
C GLY A 165 19.30 30.17 -15.61
N VAL A 166 18.53 29.31 -16.30
CA VAL A 166 18.80 27.88 -16.40
C VAL A 166 19.22 27.54 -17.83
N GLY A 167 20.28 28.19 -18.31
CA GLY A 167 21.07 27.65 -19.42
C GLY A 167 22.04 26.61 -18.87
N PRO A 168 22.34 25.52 -19.59
CA PRO A 168 23.43 24.64 -19.20
C PRO A 168 24.70 25.48 -19.12
N GLN A 169 25.30 25.53 -17.94
CA GLN A 169 26.59 26.15 -17.71
C GLN A 169 27.58 25.54 -18.71
N PRO A 170 28.30 26.34 -19.52
CA PRO A 170 29.29 25.79 -20.44
C PRO A 170 30.31 25.03 -19.60
N ASP A 171 30.50 23.76 -19.95
CA ASP A 171 31.37 22.81 -19.27
C ASP A 171 32.69 23.48 -18.90
N ALA A 172 32.93 23.58 -17.59
CA ALA A 172 34.25 23.87 -17.07
C ALA A 172 35.20 22.79 -17.65
N GLN A 173 36.27 23.24 -18.28
CA GLN A 173 37.29 22.39 -18.87
C GLN A 173 37.82 21.40 -17.82
N ASP A 174 37.49 20.12 -17.96
CA ASP A 174 38.17 19.06 -17.23
C ASP A 174 39.50 18.70 -17.96
N PRO A 175 40.63 18.56 -17.24
CA PRO A 175 41.88 18.08 -17.81
C PRO A 175 41.81 16.55 -18.04
N PRO A 176 42.66 15.98 -18.90
CA PRO A 176 42.53 14.57 -19.29
C PRO A 176 43.14 13.63 -18.25
N GLY A 177 42.41 12.58 -17.88
CA GLY A 177 42.91 11.44 -17.09
C GLY A 177 41.90 10.28 -17.08
N PRO A 178 42.34 9.01 -17.08
CA PRO A 178 41.65 7.91 -17.77
C PRO A 178 40.69 7.09 -16.88
N GLU A 179 39.77 6.42 -17.59
CA GLU A 179 39.11 5.12 -17.30
C GLU A 179 38.54 4.86 -15.90
N GLU A 180 37.22 4.71 -15.80
CA GLU A 180 36.57 3.56 -15.16
C GLU A 180 35.06 3.53 -15.47
N GLU A 181 34.62 2.43 -16.08
CA GLU A 181 33.23 2.11 -16.40
C GLU A 181 32.51 1.74 -15.09
N GLN A 182 31.86 2.71 -14.45
CA GLN A 182 30.97 2.45 -13.32
C GLN A 182 29.51 2.48 -13.80
N GLU A 183 28.90 1.30 -13.93
CA GLU A 183 27.46 1.14 -14.16
C GLU A 183 26.65 1.91 -13.10
N ARG A 184 25.80 2.85 -13.55
CA ARG A 184 24.92 3.64 -12.69
C ARG A 184 23.51 3.02 -12.63
N PRO A 185 22.82 3.05 -11.47
CA PRO A 185 21.58 2.31 -11.22
C PRO A 185 20.40 2.80 -12.08
N GLY A 186 19.57 1.85 -12.53
CA GLY A 186 18.51 2.01 -13.54
C GLY A 186 17.26 2.82 -13.13
N GLU A 187 17.33 3.64 -12.09
CA GLU A 187 16.18 4.44 -11.61
C GLU A 187 16.23 5.92 -11.99
N THR A 188 17.33 6.41 -12.58
CA THR A 188 17.39 7.79 -13.07
C THR A 188 17.04 7.87 -14.55
N PHE A 189 16.04 8.72 -14.84
CA PHE A 189 15.60 9.13 -16.17
C PHE A 189 16.78 9.37 -17.12
N ASN A 190 16.83 8.60 -18.22
CA ASN A 190 17.94 8.65 -19.18
C ASN A 190 17.96 10.01 -19.90
N PRO A 191 18.96 10.87 -19.67
CA PRO A 191 18.99 12.24 -20.21
C PRO A 191 19.13 12.26 -21.74
N LEU A 192 19.57 11.15 -22.34
CA LEU A 192 19.63 10.99 -23.79
C LEU A 192 18.23 10.89 -24.41
N LEU A 193 17.26 10.29 -23.70
CA LEU A 193 15.88 10.18 -24.17
C LEU A 193 15.21 11.56 -24.21
N PHE A 194 15.51 12.41 -23.22
CA PHE A 194 15.02 13.79 -23.17
C PHE A 194 15.58 14.64 -24.30
N ARG A 195 16.90 14.53 -24.55
CA ARG A 195 17.54 15.23 -25.68
C ARG A 195 16.96 14.78 -27.01
N ALA A 196 16.73 13.48 -27.21
CA ALA A 196 16.13 12.95 -28.43
C ALA A 196 14.69 13.49 -28.67
N LEU A 197 13.87 13.60 -27.61
CA LEU A 197 12.53 14.19 -27.73
C LEU A 197 12.59 15.69 -28.08
N GLN A 198 13.57 16.42 -27.54
CA GLN A 198 13.77 17.83 -27.88
C GLN A 198 14.19 18.03 -29.35
N THR A 199 15.06 17.17 -29.89
CA THR A 199 15.47 17.28 -31.30
C THR A 199 14.36 16.96 -32.29
N ILE A 200 13.41 16.10 -31.90
CA ILE A 200 12.24 15.79 -32.75
C ILE A 200 11.29 17.00 -32.80
N ALA A 201 11.09 17.69 -31.67
CA ALA A 201 10.23 18.86 -31.59
C ALA A 201 10.73 20.06 -32.42
N THR A 202 12.05 20.17 -32.62
CA THR A 202 12.65 21.25 -33.43
C THR A 202 12.69 20.95 -34.92
N LYS A 203 12.36 19.73 -35.36
CA LYS A 203 12.53 19.28 -36.75
C LYS A 203 11.23 19.29 -37.57
N THR A 204 10.16 19.87 -37.05
CA THR A 204 8.84 19.98 -37.71
C THR A 204 8.49 21.39 -38.18
N GLU A 205 9.49 22.25 -38.40
CA GLU A 205 9.36 23.47 -39.21
C GLU A 205 10.09 23.32 -40.55
#